data_AF-U9TH80-F1
#
_entry.id   AF-U9TH80-F1
#
_cell.length_a   1.000
_cell.length_b   1.000
_cell.length_c   1.000
_cell.angle_alpha   90.00
_cell.angle_beta   90.00
_cell.angle_gamma   90.00
#
_symmetry.space_group_name_H-M   'P 1'
#
loop_
_entity.id
_entity.type
_entity.pdbx_description
1 polymer ?
#
loop_
_entity_poly.entity_id
_entity_poly.type
_entity_poly.pdbx_seq_one_letter_code
_entity_poly.pdbx_strand_id
1 'polypeptide(L)'
;YLYCGQVDLSVEKNGLDVLKLLISTDEFGLHTLNEHLQEFIVNNQKELLQNDTVGILEIIFQHESLTTLRNYCIETICQEPNILFGTDKILKLPAELLELLLKRDDLALKEIEIWNNLIKWTQSKHLTIDTDTSKWNREDSTLMGETISRFIPLIRFQDITSEDFSLNVLPYEDLLPKKLKHEILNSYLNPSTKRIDLLPSRMAFNI
;
A
#
# COMPACT_ATOMS: atom_id res chain seq x y z
N TYR A 1 -8.28 1.33 34.60
CA TYR A 1 -8.61 -0.10 34.67
C TYR A 1 -8.20 -0.77 35.99
N LEU A 2 -6.91 -0.94 36.30
CA LEU A 2 -6.45 -1.79 37.43
C LEU A 2 -7.08 -1.47 38.81
N TYR A 3 -7.35 -0.19 39.09
CA TYR A 3 -7.93 0.23 40.37
C TYR A 3 -9.47 0.31 40.36
N CYS A 4 -10.09 0.60 39.21
CA CYS A 4 -11.51 0.99 39.13
C CYS A 4 -12.34 0.16 38.13
N GLY A 5 -11.73 -0.80 37.41
CA GLY A 5 -12.40 -1.61 36.37
C GLY A 5 -12.83 -0.85 35.11
N GLN A 6 -12.61 0.47 35.04
CA GLN A 6 -13.10 1.31 33.94
C GLN A 6 -11.96 1.74 32.98
N VAL A 7 -12.30 1.84 31.70
CA VAL A 7 -11.49 2.38 30.60
C VAL A 7 -12.40 3.19 29.70
N ASP A 8 -11.96 4.38 29.31
CA ASP A 8 -12.64 5.19 28.30
C ASP A 8 -12.03 4.88 26.93
N LEU A 9 -12.88 4.50 25.97
CA LEU A 9 -12.49 4.12 24.61
C LEU A 9 -13.18 5.07 23.63
N SER A 10 -12.48 6.14 23.23
CA SER A 10 -12.95 7.09 22.22
C SER A 10 -12.06 7.05 20.97
N VAL A 11 -12.55 6.38 19.91
CA VAL A 11 -11.80 6.17 18.64
C VAL A 11 -11.50 7.49 17.93
N GLU A 12 -12.43 8.45 18.03
CA GLU A 12 -12.32 9.77 17.40
C GLU A 12 -11.10 10.57 17.86
N LYS A 13 -10.55 10.29 19.03
CA LYS A 13 -9.38 11.00 19.57
C LYS A 13 -8.09 10.20 19.43
N ASN A 14 -8.09 8.90 19.73
CA ASN A 14 -6.84 8.15 19.90
C ASN A 14 -6.88 6.68 19.43
N GLY A 15 -7.19 6.42 18.15
CA GLY A 15 -7.22 5.04 17.61
C GLY A 15 -5.91 4.24 17.81
N LEU A 16 -4.77 4.94 17.78
CA LEU A 16 -3.45 4.35 18.01
C LEU A 16 -3.22 3.95 19.48
N ASP A 17 -3.78 4.71 20.45
CA ASP A 17 -3.69 4.35 21.87
C ASP A 17 -4.55 3.14 22.20
N VAL A 18 -5.69 2.96 21.52
CA VAL A 18 -6.53 1.76 21.66
C VAL A 18 -5.76 0.50 21.23
N LEU A 19 -4.96 0.56 20.16
CA LEU A 19 -4.11 -0.56 19.74
C LEU A 19 -2.97 -0.82 20.70
N LYS A 20 -2.28 0.23 21.17
CA LYS A 20 -1.23 0.10 22.20
C LYS A 20 -1.78 -0.51 23.48
N LEU A 21 -3.01 -0.13 23.86
CA LEU A 21 -3.70 -0.72 25.00
C LEU A 21 -4.01 -2.20 24.74
N LEU A 22 -4.51 -2.56 23.56
CA LEU A 22 -4.74 -3.97 23.20
C LEU A 22 -3.45 -4.80 23.37
N ILE A 23 -2.33 -4.33 22.83
CA ILE A 23 -1.02 -4.99 22.98
C ILE A 23 -0.63 -5.10 24.45
N SER A 24 -0.74 -4.01 25.20
CA SER A 24 -0.43 -4.01 26.64
C SER A 24 -1.31 -5.02 27.39
N THR A 25 -2.60 -5.13 27.05
CA THR A 25 -3.48 -6.08 27.73
C THR A 25 -3.10 -7.53 27.47
N ASP A 26 -2.54 -7.83 26.30
CA ASP A 26 -1.99 -9.16 25.99
C ASP A 26 -0.72 -9.41 26.84
N GLU A 27 0.22 -8.46 26.87
CA GLU A 27 1.46 -8.53 27.65
C GLU A 27 1.22 -8.67 29.16
N PHE A 28 0.22 -7.98 29.69
CA PHE A 28 -0.14 -8.01 31.12
C PHE A 28 -1.14 -9.13 31.48
N GLY A 29 -1.58 -9.95 30.51
CA GLY A 29 -2.53 -11.04 30.75
C GLY A 29 -3.93 -10.58 31.18
N LEU A 30 -4.36 -9.39 30.75
CA LEU A 30 -5.65 -8.78 31.08
C LEU A 30 -6.74 -9.26 30.12
N HIS A 31 -7.03 -10.57 30.11
CA HIS A 31 -7.90 -11.24 29.12
C HIS A 31 -9.27 -10.58 28.94
N THR A 32 -9.96 -10.22 30.03
CA THR A 32 -11.31 -9.60 29.94
C THR A 32 -11.28 -8.24 29.23
N LEU A 33 -10.26 -7.41 29.50
CA LEU A 33 -10.11 -6.13 28.81
C LEU A 33 -9.69 -6.34 27.35
N ASN A 34 -8.84 -7.33 27.11
CA ASN A 34 -8.40 -7.68 25.76
C ASN A 34 -9.61 -8.07 24.87
N GLU A 35 -10.49 -8.94 25.35
CA GLU A 35 -11.72 -9.33 24.64
C GLU A 35 -12.61 -8.12 24.31
N HIS A 36 -12.84 -7.23 25.28
CA HIS A 36 -13.63 -6.01 25.07
C HIS A 36 -12.96 -5.06 24.05
N LEU A 37 -11.63 -4.94 24.09
CA LEU A 37 -10.88 -4.12 23.13
C LEU A 37 -10.95 -4.71 21.72
N GLN A 38 -10.85 -6.03 21.57
CA GLN A 38 -10.99 -6.68 20.27
C GLN A 38 -12.38 -6.44 19.68
N GLU A 39 -13.45 -6.66 20.47
CA GLU A 39 -14.82 -6.41 20.02
C GLU A 39 -15.03 -4.94 19.66
N PHE A 40 -14.52 -4.02 20.49
CA PHE A 40 -14.58 -2.59 20.23
C PHE A 40 -13.85 -2.20 18.95
N ILE A 41 -12.62 -2.70 18.74
CA ILE A 41 -11.87 -2.44 17.51
C ILE A 41 -12.64 -2.97 16.32
N VAL A 42 -13.20 -4.19 16.38
CA VAL A 42 -14.01 -4.79 15.31
C VAL A 42 -15.23 -3.95 14.95
N ASN A 43 -15.89 -3.36 15.94
CA ASN A 43 -17.06 -2.52 15.69
C ASN A 43 -16.72 -1.13 15.11
N ASN A 44 -15.48 -0.65 15.27
CA ASN A 44 -15.06 0.71 14.89
C ASN A 44 -13.87 0.72 13.91
N GLN A 45 -13.68 -0.34 13.12
CA GLN A 45 -12.47 -0.56 12.32
C GLN A 45 -12.21 0.52 11.26
N LYS A 46 -13.28 0.98 10.58
CA LYS A 46 -13.17 2.00 9.53
C LYS A 46 -12.72 3.34 10.11
N GLU A 47 -13.31 3.75 11.22
CA GLU A 47 -12.97 4.99 11.93
C GLU A 47 -11.54 4.94 12.47
N LEU A 48 -11.14 3.77 12.99
CA LEU A 48 -9.78 3.52 13.44
C LEU A 48 -8.79 3.74 12.28
N LEU A 49 -9.00 3.09 11.12
CA LEU A 49 -8.15 3.27 9.95
C LEU A 49 -8.13 4.70 9.40
N GLN A 50 -9.22 5.46 9.52
CA GLN A 50 -9.27 6.83 9.02
C GLN A 50 -8.40 7.80 9.85
N ASN A 51 -8.30 7.57 11.16
CA ASN A 51 -7.56 8.41 12.11
C ASN A 51 -6.05 8.46 11.78
N ASP A 52 -5.34 7.32 11.88
CA ASP A 52 -3.92 7.21 11.52
C ASP A 52 -3.62 5.89 10.82
N THR A 53 -3.99 5.80 9.53
CA THR A 53 -3.85 4.59 8.72
C THR A 53 -2.44 4.02 8.76
N VAL A 54 -1.40 4.87 8.67
CA VAL A 54 -0.01 4.40 8.56
C VAL A 54 0.49 3.87 9.90
N GLY A 55 0.33 4.63 10.98
CA GLY A 55 0.76 4.19 12.31
C GLY A 55 0.03 2.95 12.79
N ILE A 56 -1.26 2.82 12.46
CA ILE A 56 -2.07 1.64 12.75
C ILE A 56 -1.55 0.42 12.00
N LEU A 57 -1.28 0.54 10.70
CA LEU A 57 -0.71 -0.55 9.92
C LEU A 57 0.66 -0.95 10.47
N GLU A 58 1.55 0.00 10.76
CA GLU A 58 2.87 -0.30 11.32
C GLU A 58 2.79 -1.14 12.61
N ILE A 59 1.93 -0.75 13.55
CA ILE A 59 1.72 -1.52 14.78
C ILE A 59 1.17 -2.92 14.47
N ILE A 60 0.11 -3.02 13.67
CA ILE A 60 -0.52 -4.31 13.37
C ILE A 60 0.43 -5.28 12.65
N PHE A 61 1.33 -4.76 11.82
CA PHE A 61 2.30 -5.58 11.11
C PHE A 61 3.52 -5.97 11.95
N GLN A 62 3.89 -5.17 12.95
CA GLN A 62 4.94 -5.52 13.91
C GLN A 62 4.50 -6.56 14.94
N HIS A 63 3.20 -6.62 15.26
CA HIS A 63 2.67 -7.54 16.27
C HIS A 63 1.99 -8.77 15.62
N GLU A 64 2.64 -9.93 15.72
CA GLU A 64 2.13 -11.19 15.12
C GLU A 64 0.80 -11.65 15.72
N SER A 65 0.49 -11.32 16.98
CA SER A 65 -0.76 -11.70 17.64
C SER A 65 -2.01 -11.03 17.04
N LEU A 66 -1.84 -9.98 16.22
CA LEU A 66 -2.94 -9.20 15.63
C LEU A 66 -3.35 -9.70 14.23
N THR A 67 -3.20 -10.99 13.92
CA THR A 67 -3.47 -11.54 12.56
C THR A 67 -4.87 -11.23 12.03
N THR A 68 -5.91 -11.36 12.86
CA THR A 68 -7.30 -11.10 12.46
C THR A 68 -7.49 -9.65 12.05
N LEU A 69 -6.95 -8.72 12.85
CA LEU A 69 -7.01 -7.29 12.57
C LEU A 69 -6.18 -6.93 11.34
N ARG A 70 -5.00 -7.54 11.18
CA ARG A 70 -4.15 -7.39 10.00
C ARG A 70 -4.87 -7.75 8.72
N ASN A 71 -5.48 -8.94 8.66
CA ASN A 71 -6.20 -9.41 7.50
C ASN A 71 -7.36 -8.47 7.14
N TYR A 72 -8.12 -8.04 8.15
CA TYR A 72 -9.22 -7.11 7.95
C TYR A 72 -8.75 -5.74 7.43
N CYS A 73 -7.70 -5.17 8.00
CA CYS A 73 -7.15 -3.89 7.53
C CYS A 73 -6.68 -3.99 6.07
N ILE A 74 -6.03 -5.10 5.71
CA ILE A 74 -5.60 -5.34 4.33
C ILE A 74 -6.83 -5.45 3.41
N GLU A 75 -7.84 -6.23 3.78
CA GLU A 75 -9.08 -6.39 3.00
C GLU A 75 -9.80 -5.05 2.81
N THR A 76 -9.89 -4.24 3.87
CA THR A 76 -10.51 -2.91 3.83
C THR A 76 -9.76 -1.99 2.87
N ILE A 77 -8.42 -1.98 2.90
CA ILE A 77 -7.61 -1.17 1.98
C ILE A 77 -7.74 -1.69 0.54
N CYS A 78 -7.87 -3.00 0.33
CA CYS A 78 -8.06 -3.56 -1.01
C CYS A 78 -9.43 -3.18 -1.59
N GLN A 79 -10.47 -3.14 -0.77
CA GLN A 79 -11.82 -2.74 -1.17
C GLN A 79 -11.97 -1.21 -1.32
N GLU A 80 -11.34 -0.43 -0.45
CA GLU A 80 -11.39 1.03 -0.43
C GLU A 80 -9.96 1.63 -0.50
N PRO A 81 -9.24 1.48 -1.62
CA PRO A 81 -7.83 1.87 -1.71
C PRO A 81 -7.61 3.37 -1.51
N ASN A 82 -8.61 4.20 -1.74
CA ASN A 82 -8.55 5.65 -1.53
C ASN A 82 -8.20 6.04 -0.08
N ILE A 83 -8.46 5.17 0.91
CA ILE A 83 -8.07 5.40 2.31
C ILE A 83 -6.55 5.64 2.43
N LEU A 84 -5.76 4.93 1.60
CA LEU A 84 -4.31 4.96 1.61
C LEU A 84 -3.72 5.63 0.36
N PHE A 85 -4.17 5.23 -0.83
CA PHE A 85 -3.67 5.68 -2.14
C PHE A 85 -4.31 6.98 -2.62
N GLY A 86 -5.40 7.43 -2.00
CA GLY A 86 -6.09 8.69 -2.31
C GLY A 86 -5.53 9.90 -1.55
N THR A 87 -4.56 9.71 -0.67
CA THR A 87 -3.98 10.76 0.19
C THR A 87 -2.46 10.63 0.25
N ASP A 88 -1.78 11.64 0.80
CA ASP A 88 -0.32 11.59 1.00
C ASP A 88 0.14 10.59 2.08
N LYS A 89 -0.80 9.84 2.68
CA LYS A 89 -0.51 8.79 3.67
C LYS A 89 0.42 7.73 3.10
N ILE A 90 0.26 7.37 1.81
CA ILE A 90 1.14 6.38 1.16
C ILE A 90 2.62 6.75 1.28
N LEU A 91 2.99 8.03 1.20
CA LEU A 91 4.39 8.49 1.22
C LEU A 91 5.14 8.05 2.49
N LYS A 92 4.42 7.90 3.60
CA LYS A 92 4.97 7.45 4.89
C LYS A 92 5.02 5.94 5.04
N LEU A 93 4.38 5.18 4.15
CA LEU A 93 4.27 3.73 4.26
C LEU A 93 5.65 3.04 4.15
N PRO A 94 5.95 2.05 5.01
CA PRO A 94 7.10 1.16 4.86
C PRO A 94 7.05 0.36 3.55
N ALA A 95 8.24 0.01 3.04
CA ALA A 95 8.37 -0.70 1.76
C ALA A 95 7.71 -2.08 1.79
N GLU A 96 7.82 -2.78 2.91
CA GLU A 96 7.30 -4.12 3.14
C GLU A 96 5.77 -4.15 3.09
N LEU A 97 5.13 -3.12 3.64
CA LEU A 97 3.67 -2.98 3.62
C LEU A 97 3.16 -2.62 2.24
N LEU A 98 3.87 -1.72 1.55
CA LEU A 98 3.55 -1.41 0.16
C LEU A 98 3.65 -2.66 -0.71
N GLU A 99 4.73 -3.43 -0.56
CA GLU A 99 4.95 -4.67 -1.32
C GLU A 99 3.83 -5.69 -1.08
N LEU A 100 3.40 -5.84 0.17
CA LEU A 100 2.32 -6.75 0.54
C LEU A 100 0.99 -6.36 -0.10
N LEU A 101 0.66 -5.06 -0.11
CA LEU A 101 -0.55 -4.56 -0.76
C LEU A 101 -0.48 -4.74 -2.29
N LEU A 102 0.67 -4.45 -2.90
CA LEU A 102 0.85 -4.61 -4.35
C LEU A 102 0.86 -6.07 -4.81
N LYS A 103 1.10 -7.04 -3.94
CA LYS A 103 0.96 -8.47 -4.28
C LYS A 103 -0.49 -8.95 -4.40
N ARG A 104 -1.47 -8.21 -3.86
CA ARG A 104 -2.86 -8.67 -3.77
C ARG A 104 -3.68 -8.46 -5.04
N ASP A 105 -4.20 -9.55 -5.62
CA ASP A 105 -5.00 -9.48 -6.85
C ASP A 105 -6.37 -8.77 -6.68
N ASP A 106 -6.85 -8.62 -5.44
CA ASP A 106 -8.12 -7.98 -5.09
C ASP A 106 -8.01 -6.50 -4.71
N LEU A 107 -6.83 -5.88 -4.88
CA LEU A 107 -6.67 -4.43 -4.74
C LEU A 107 -7.45 -3.71 -5.85
N ALA A 108 -8.56 -3.06 -5.49
CA ALA A 108 -9.51 -2.42 -6.39
C ALA A 108 -9.04 -1.02 -6.88
N LEU A 109 -7.81 -0.93 -7.38
CA LEU A 109 -7.21 0.30 -7.89
C LEU A 109 -6.71 0.09 -9.32
N LYS A 110 -6.84 1.10 -10.19
CA LYS A 110 -6.32 1.00 -11.56
C LYS A 110 -4.79 0.90 -11.54
N GLU A 111 -4.22 0.08 -12.40
CA GLU A 111 -2.76 -0.10 -12.46
C GLU A 111 -1.99 1.20 -12.73
N ILE A 112 -2.59 2.12 -13.50
CA ILE A 112 -2.02 3.46 -13.69
C ILE A 112 -1.99 4.29 -12.39
N GLU A 113 -3.03 4.20 -11.57
CA GLU A 113 -3.09 4.88 -10.28
C GLU A 113 -2.10 4.27 -9.29
N ILE A 114 -1.91 2.95 -9.34
CA ILE A 114 -0.85 2.26 -8.60
C ILE A 114 0.53 2.78 -9.01
N TRP A 115 0.81 2.82 -10.32
CA TRP A 115 2.09 3.32 -10.85
C TRP A 115 2.37 4.76 -10.42
N ASN A 116 1.40 5.66 -10.58
CA ASN A 116 1.55 7.07 -10.21
C ASN A 116 1.82 7.25 -8.71
N ASN A 117 1.15 6.48 -7.86
CA ASN A 117 1.39 6.48 -6.42
C ASN A 117 2.76 5.90 -6.05
N LEU A 118 3.21 4.85 -6.75
CA LEU A 118 4.53 4.26 -6.55
C LEU A 118 5.66 5.24 -6.91
N ILE A 119 5.51 6.00 -8.00
CA ILE A 119 6.45 7.06 -8.37
C ILE A 119 6.52 8.13 -7.28
N LYS A 120 5.37 8.64 -6.81
CA LYS A 120 5.32 9.61 -5.71
C LYS A 120 5.96 9.06 -4.43
N TRP A 121 5.68 7.80 -4.09
CA TRP A 121 6.28 7.13 -2.95
C TRP A 121 7.80 7.06 -3.08
N THR A 122 8.31 6.66 -4.25
CA THR A 122 9.76 6.53 -4.49
C THR A 122 10.45 7.89 -4.44
N GLN A 123 9.85 8.94 -5.02
CA GLN A 123 10.31 10.33 -4.92
C GLN A 123 10.33 10.82 -3.46
N SER A 124 9.34 10.45 -2.64
CA SER A 124 9.31 10.84 -1.23
C SER A 124 10.45 10.25 -0.40
N LYS A 125 11.02 9.11 -0.82
CA LYS A 125 12.20 8.54 -0.17
C LYS A 125 13.49 9.25 -0.56
N HIS A 126 13.49 9.95 -1.69
CA HIS A 126 14.64 10.60 -2.30
C HIS A 126 14.38 12.09 -2.56
N LEU A 127 14.08 12.84 -1.49
CA LEU A 127 13.66 14.25 -1.55
C LEU A 127 14.68 15.19 -2.24
N THR A 128 15.91 14.75 -2.43
CA THR A 128 16.96 15.51 -3.15
C THR A 128 16.86 15.40 -4.66
N ILE A 129 16.13 14.41 -5.18
CA ILE A 129 15.96 14.17 -6.62
C ILE A 129 14.79 15.02 -7.13
N ASP A 130 14.99 15.70 -8.26
CA ASP A 130 13.94 16.51 -8.91
C ASP A 130 12.79 15.62 -9.40
N THR A 131 11.56 16.13 -9.45
CA THR A 131 10.43 15.37 -9.99
C THR A 131 10.50 15.22 -11.51
N ASP A 132 11.23 16.11 -12.18
CA ASP A 132 11.46 16.08 -13.61
C ASP A 132 12.64 15.17 -13.97
N THR A 133 12.29 14.00 -14.53
CA THR A 133 13.24 12.98 -15.01
C THR A 133 14.29 13.51 -16.00
N SER A 134 14.00 14.59 -16.74
CA SER A 134 14.95 15.16 -17.71
C SER A 134 16.17 15.82 -17.05
N LYS A 135 16.08 16.14 -15.75
CA LYS A 135 17.16 16.75 -14.97
C LYS A 135 17.98 15.74 -14.19
N TRP A 136 17.62 14.46 -14.24
CA TRP A 136 18.29 13.44 -13.45
C TRP A 136 19.70 13.21 -13.97
N ASN A 137 20.65 13.16 -13.04
CA ASN A 137 21.97 12.62 -13.33
C ASN A 137 21.95 11.08 -13.25
N ARG A 138 23.07 10.44 -13.54
CA ARG A 138 23.15 8.97 -13.54
C ARG A 138 22.91 8.39 -12.15
N GLU A 139 23.42 9.06 -11.13
CA GLU A 139 23.29 8.67 -9.73
C GLU A 139 21.82 8.70 -9.27
N ASP A 140 21.09 9.75 -9.61
CA ASP A 140 19.67 9.94 -9.32
C ASP A 140 18.82 8.81 -9.92
N SER A 141 19.03 8.52 -11.21
CA SER A 141 18.34 7.42 -11.90
C SER A 141 18.67 6.06 -11.28
N THR A 142 19.91 5.87 -10.84
CA THR A 142 20.34 4.61 -10.20
C THR A 142 19.65 4.41 -8.86
N LEU A 143 19.64 5.45 -8.02
CA LEU A 143 19.02 5.41 -6.68
C LEU A 143 17.50 5.17 -6.75
N MET A 144 16.84 5.88 -7.67
CA MET A 144 15.41 5.69 -7.94
C MET A 144 15.14 4.28 -8.46
N GLY A 145 15.96 3.82 -9.41
CA GLY A 145 15.89 2.48 -10.00
C GLY A 145 16.03 1.37 -8.95
N GLU A 146 17.03 1.46 -8.07
CA GLU A 146 17.23 0.50 -6.98
C GLU A 146 16.01 0.41 -6.06
N THR A 147 15.40 1.54 -5.75
CA THR A 147 14.27 1.62 -4.82
C THR A 147 13.00 1.06 -5.44
N ILE A 148 12.69 1.44 -6.69
CA ILE A 148 11.47 1.02 -7.38
C ILE A 148 11.56 -0.41 -7.94
N SER A 149 12.78 -0.92 -8.17
CA SER A 149 13.03 -2.22 -8.81
C SER A 149 12.27 -3.38 -8.18
N ARG A 150 12.13 -3.40 -6.85
CA ARG A 150 11.41 -4.46 -6.12
C ARG A 150 9.90 -4.47 -6.39
N PHE A 151 9.35 -3.33 -6.81
CA PHE A 151 7.92 -3.16 -7.05
C PHE A 151 7.55 -3.29 -8.52
N ILE A 152 8.48 -3.06 -9.46
CA ILE A 152 8.23 -3.19 -10.91
C ILE A 152 7.58 -4.53 -11.27
N PRO A 153 8.04 -5.70 -10.76
CA PRO A 153 7.41 -6.99 -11.08
C PRO A 153 5.98 -7.15 -10.54
N LEU A 154 5.54 -6.28 -9.63
CA LEU A 154 4.22 -6.30 -9.01
C LEU A 154 3.18 -5.45 -9.76
N ILE A 155 3.60 -4.71 -10.78
CA ILE A 155 2.74 -3.87 -11.61
C ILE A 155 2.27 -4.66 -12.84
N ARG A 156 0.97 -4.66 -13.10
CA ARG A 156 0.37 -5.31 -14.28
C ARG A 156 0.32 -4.31 -15.43
N PHE A 157 1.48 -3.99 -16.01
CA PHE A 157 1.61 -3.01 -17.09
C PHE A 157 0.70 -3.30 -18.30
N GLN A 158 0.32 -4.55 -18.51
CA GLN A 158 -0.61 -4.97 -19.56
C GLN A 158 -2.06 -4.50 -19.38
N ASP A 159 -2.41 -4.02 -18.18
CA ASP A 159 -3.71 -3.45 -17.85
C ASP A 159 -3.66 -1.91 -17.81
N ILE A 160 -2.50 -1.32 -18.11
CA ILE A 160 -2.34 0.11 -18.36
C ILE A 160 -2.70 0.38 -19.82
N THR A 161 -3.44 1.45 -20.10
CA THR A 161 -3.76 1.82 -21.48
C THR A 161 -2.52 2.33 -22.21
N SER A 162 -2.46 2.23 -23.54
CA SER A 162 -1.33 2.78 -24.30
C SER A 162 -1.19 4.29 -24.14
N GLU A 163 -2.30 5.01 -23.94
CA GLU A 163 -2.33 6.44 -23.66
C GLU A 163 -1.70 6.75 -22.29
N ASP A 164 -2.17 6.08 -21.24
CA ASP A 164 -1.64 6.24 -19.89
C ASP A 164 -0.16 5.86 -19.79
N PHE A 165 0.23 4.78 -20.49
CA PHE A 165 1.61 4.35 -20.58
C PHE A 165 2.49 5.44 -21.22
N SER A 166 2.03 6.04 -22.31
CA SER A 166 2.77 7.10 -22.99
C SER A 166 2.93 8.36 -22.14
N LEU A 167 1.92 8.71 -21.34
CA LEU A 167 1.92 9.95 -20.56
C LEU A 167 2.62 9.81 -19.20
N ASN A 168 2.48 8.66 -18.54
CA ASN A 168 2.86 8.51 -17.14
C ASN A 168 3.98 7.48 -16.91
N VAL A 169 4.15 6.51 -17.80
CA VAL A 169 5.17 5.45 -17.65
C VAL A 169 6.42 5.77 -18.46
N LEU A 170 6.26 6.19 -19.72
CA LEU A 170 7.39 6.55 -20.60
C LEU A 170 8.34 7.61 -20.05
N PRO A 171 7.90 8.67 -19.32
CA PRO A 171 8.84 9.62 -18.72
C PRO A 171 9.87 8.95 -17.79
N TYR A 172 9.51 7.82 -17.20
CA TYR A 172 10.34 7.05 -16.27
C TYR A 172 10.91 5.78 -16.91
N GLU A 173 11.02 5.73 -18.23
CA GLU A 173 11.41 4.51 -18.96
C GLU A 173 12.78 3.97 -18.58
N ASP A 174 13.69 4.83 -18.13
CA ASP A 174 15.03 4.45 -17.67
C ASP A 174 15.00 3.60 -16.39
N LEU A 175 13.92 3.65 -15.63
CA LEU A 175 13.70 2.83 -14.43
C LEU A 175 13.29 1.40 -14.79
N LEU A 176 12.77 1.17 -16.00
CA LEU A 176 12.23 -0.11 -16.42
C LEU A 176 13.30 -0.98 -17.10
N PRO A 177 13.34 -2.30 -16.81
CA PRO A 177 14.17 -3.22 -17.57
C PRO A 177 13.84 -3.16 -19.06
N LYS A 178 14.87 -3.07 -19.92
CA LYS A 178 14.68 -3.00 -21.39
C LYS A 178 13.79 -4.12 -21.94
N LYS A 179 13.94 -5.35 -21.42
CA LYS A 179 13.12 -6.51 -21.80
C LYS A 179 11.63 -6.25 -21.52
N LEU A 180 11.31 -5.75 -20.33
CA LEU A 180 9.94 -5.44 -19.92
C LEU A 180 9.32 -4.36 -20.81
N LYS A 181 10.05 -3.29 -21.12
CA LYS A 181 9.59 -2.24 -22.04
C LYS A 181 9.22 -2.82 -23.41
N HIS A 182 10.07 -3.67 -23.98
CA HIS A 182 9.78 -4.32 -25.25
C HIS A 182 8.54 -5.22 -25.19
N GLU A 183 8.36 -5.98 -24.11
CA GLU A 183 7.18 -6.82 -23.91
C GLU A 183 5.89 -6.00 -23.82
N ILE A 184 5.91 -4.90 -23.07
CA ILE A 184 4.76 -3.98 -22.95
C ILE A 184 4.42 -3.37 -24.31
N LEU A 185 5.41 -2.82 -25.02
CA LEU A 185 5.19 -2.23 -26.35
C LEU A 185 4.64 -3.25 -27.35
N ASN A 186 5.20 -4.47 -27.34
CA ASN A 186 4.70 -5.55 -28.19
C ASN A 186 3.26 -5.94 -27.85
N SER A 187 2.85 -5.85 -26.58
CA SER A 187 1.47 -6.15 -26.17
C SER A 187 0.46 -5.16 -26.75
N TYR A 188 0.83 -3.88 -26.92
CA TYR A 188 0.00 -2.88 -27.57
C TYR A 188 -0.04 -3.06 -29.09
N LEU A 189 1.07 -3.47 -29.71
CA LEU A 189 1.17 -3.68 -31.16
C LEU A 189 0.53 -5.00 -31.62
N ASN A 190 0.54 -6.03 -30.78
CA ASN A 190 -0.01 -7.34 -31.11
C ASN A 190 -0.84 -7.92 -29.95
N PRO A 191 -2.13 -7.54 -29.84
CA PRO A 191 -3.03 -7.98 -28.77
C PRO A 191 -3.28 -9.49 -28.73
N SER A 192 -2.95 -10.21 -29.82
CA SER A 192 -3.18 -11.66 -29.95
C SER A 192 -2.08 -12.54 -29.34
N THR A 193 -0.96 -11.94 -28.91
CA THR A 193 0.17 -12.67 -28.32
C THR A 193 -0.20 -13.14 -26.92
N LYS A 194 -0.18 -14.45 -26.67
CA LYS A 194 -0.48 -15.02 -25.34
C LYS A 194 0.47 -14.43 -24.29
N ARG A 195 -0.13 -13.89 -23.23
CA ARG A 195 0.49 -13.34 -22.02
C ARG A 195 0.94 -14.50 -21.12
N ILE A 196 2.06 -15.16 -21.44
CA ILE A 196 2.41 -16.47 -20.81
C ILE A 196 3.02 -16.33 -19.40
N ASP A 197 3.55 -15.16 -19.01
CA ASP A 197 4.27 -14.97 -17.72
C ASP A 197 3.80 -13.77 -16.89
N LEU A 198 2.59 -13.25 -17.12
CA LEU A 198 2.11 -12.03 -16.48
C LEU A 198 1.16 -12.31 -15.31
N LEU A 199 1.27 -11.52 -14.23
CA LEU A 199 0.32 -11.53 -13.10
C LEU A 199 -1.12 -11.37 -13.62
N PRO A 200 -2.11 -12.04 -13.01
CA PRO A 200 -3.51 -11.90 -13.40
C PRO A 200 -3.96 -10.45 -13.20
N SER A 201 -4.83 -9.96 -14.08
CA SER A 201 -5.39 -8.61 -13.95
C SER A 201 -6.13 -8.46 -12.61
N ARG A 202 -5.96 -7.31 -11.95
CA ARG A 202 -6.68 -7.03 -10.70
C ARG A 202 -8.17 -6.83 -10.98
N MET A 203 -9.01 -7.22 -10.03
CA MET A 203 -10.45 -7.02 -10.14
C MET A 203 -10.76 -5.52 -10.09
N ALA A 204 -11.02 -4.92 -11.25
CA ALA A 204 -11.66 -3.61 -11.31
C ALA A 204 -13.15 -3.82 -10.98
N PHE A 205 -13.59 -3.40 -9.80
CA PHE A 205 -15.02 -3.22 -9.58
C PHE A 205 -15.48 -2.08 -10.49
N ASN A 206 -16.14 -2.44 -11.59
CA ASN A 206 -16.93 -1.48 -12.36
C ASN A 206 -18.08 -1.02 -11.46
N ILE A 207 -18.00 0.24 -11.00
CA ILE A 207 -19.13 0.96 -10.41
C ILE A 207 -19.95 1.56 -11.55
#